data_AF-A0A524J3N0-F1
#
_entry.id   AF-A0A524J3N0-F1
#
_cell.length_a   1.000
_cell.length_b   1.000
_cell.length_c   1.000
_cell.angle_alpha   90.00
_cell.angle_beta   90.00
_cell.angle_gamma   90.00
#
_symmetry.space_group_name_H-M   'P 1'
#
loop_
_entity.id
_entity.type
_entity.pdbx_description
1 polymer ?
#
loop_
_entity_poly.entity_id
_entity_poly.type
_entity_poly.pdbx_seq_one_letter_code
_entity_poly.pdbx_strand_id
1 'polypeptide(L)'
;GTGGVIVDFISLKGFLRGVADELDHKILIPMKDPSVEISGETVRYTSHGKHYSFPKVDCALLDMEVASAEGLAEYVLRDLLSKVKFPANVKRVELGVDEGRGQGVWTGLDL
;
A
#
# COMPACT_ATOMS: atom_id res chain seq x y z
N GLY A 1 9.89 -9.58 23.14
CA GLY A 1 11.34 -9.35 23.06
C GLY A 1 11.93 -9.12 24.45
N THR A 2 13.25 -9.20 24.57
CA THR A 2 13.99 -8.85 25.79
C THR A 2 13.86 -7.34 26.03
N GLY A 3 13.01 -6.94 26.99
CA GLY A 3 12.73 -5.53 27.29
C GLY A 3 11.24 -5.17 27.48
N GLY A 4 10.33 -6.15 27.52
CA GLY A 4 8.89 -5.89 27.75
C GLY A 4 8.12 -5.43 26.50
N VAL A 5 8.79 -5.31 25.35
CA VAL A 5 8.20 -4.91 24.07
C VAL A 5 8.15 -6.11 23.12
N ILE A 6 7.03 -6.27 22.40
CA ILE A 6 6.79 -7.38 21.46
C ILE A 6 7.57 -7.18 20.15
N VAL A 7 7.66 -5.95 19.64
CA VAL A 7 8.34 -5.54 18.39
C VAL A 7 8.85 -4.10 18.50
N ASP A 8 9.91 -3.72 17.77
CA ASP A 8 10.34 -2.32 17.72
C ASP A 8 9.31 -1.43 17.00
N PHE A 9 8.55 -0.67 17.80
CA PHE A 9 7.55 0.26 17.30
C PHE A 9 8.14 1.44 16.53
N ILE A 10 9.42 1.80 16.75
CA ILE A 10 10.05 2.91 16.04
C ILE A 10 10.23 2.54 14.58
N SER A 11 10.74 1.33 14.32
CA SER A 11 10.91 0.80 12.97
C SER A 11 9.57 0.63 12.25
N LEU A 12 8.54 0.10 12.93
CA LEU A 12 7.21 -0.06 12.33
C LEU A 12 6.56 1.29 11.98
N LYS A 13 6.63 2.28 12.88
CA LYS A 13 6.12 3.63 12.60
C LYS A 13 6.89 4.32 11.47
N GLY A 14 8.21 4.12 11.42
CA GLY A 14 9.05 4.63 10.34
C GLY A 14 8.63 4.06 8.99
N PHE A 15 8.42 2.75 8.92
CA PHE A 15 7.93 2.08 7.71
C PHE A 15 6.57 2.63 7.27
N LEU A 16 5.57 2.64 8.17
CA LEU A 16 4.22 3.09 7.84
C LEU A 16 4.18 4.56 7.42
N ARG A 17 5.01 5.41 8.05
CA ARG A 17 5.16 6.81 7.63
C ARG A 17 5.77 6.91 6.24
N GLY A 18 6.82 6.15 5.94
CA GLY A 18 7.43 6.15 4.61
C GLY A 18 6.42 5.75 3.52
N VAL A 19 5.59 4.74 3.78
CA VAL A 19 4.49 4.38 2.88
C VAL A 19 3.52 5.55 2.71
N ALA A 20 3.07 6.17 3.81
CA ALA A 20 2.15 7.32 3.71
C ALA A 20 2.77 8.48 2.91
N ASP A 21 4.04 8.80 3.15
CA ASP A 21 4.76 9.89 2.46
C ASP A 21 4.92 9.61 0.96
N GLU A 22 5.13 8.35 0.56
CA GLU A 22 5.21 7.95 -0.86
C GLU A 22 3.87 8.08 -1.60
N LEU A 23 2.77 7.86 -0.89
CA LEU A 23 1.40 7.87 -1.46
C LEU A 23 0.73 9.24 -1.37
N ASP A 24 1.20 10.10 -0.47
CA ASP A 24 0.60 11.40 -0.20
C ASP A 24 0.59 12.30 -1.45
N HIS A 25 -0.54 12.97 -1.68
CA HIS A 25 -0.79 13.81 -2.86
C HIS A 25 -0.53 13.14 -4.22
N LYS A 26 -0.61 11.80 -4.31
CA LYS A 26 -0.50 11.04 -5.57
C LYS A 26 -1.81 10.40 -5.98
N ILE A 27 -1.94 10.18 -7.29
CA ILE A 27 -2.95 9.29 -7.85
C ILE A 27 -2.43 7.86 -7.75
N LEU A 28 -3.17 6.98 -7.06
CA LEU A 28 -2.81 5.58 -6.93
C LEU A 28 -3.14 4.84 -8.22
N ILE A 29 -2.12 4.28 -8.88
CA ILE A 29 -2.25 3.58 -10.15
C ILE A 29 -1.95 2.09 -9.94
N PRO A 30 -2.95 1.20 -10.09
CA PRO A 30 -2.75 -0.24 -10.04
C PRO A 30 -2.09 -0.73 -11.33
N MET A 31 -0.79 -1.01 -11.31
CA MET A 31 -0.03 -1.35 -12.53
C MET A 31 -0.48 -2.65 -13.21
N LYS A 32 -1.16 -3.54 -12.48
CA LYS A 32 -1.66 -4.81 -13.05
C LYS A 32 -3.05 -4.66 -13.66
N ASP A 33 -3.69 -3.50 -13.54
CA ASP A 33 -4.96 -3.23 -14.22
C ASP A 33 -4.71 -3.08 -15.74
N PRO A 34 -5.34 -3.93 -16.59
CA PRO A 34 -5.16 -3.86 -18.05
C PRO A 34 -5.66 -2.54 -18.66
N SER A 35 -6.41 -1.73 -17.89
CA SER A 35 -6.92 -0.43 -18.29
C SER A 35 -5.90 0.70 -18.12
N VAL A 36 -4.74 0.41 -17.52
CA VAL A 36 -3.62 1.33 -17.33
C VAL A 36 -2.62 1.20 -18.49
N GLU A 37 -2.29 2.32 -19.11
CA GLU A 37 -1.21 2.43 -20.10
C GLU A 37 -0.20 3.46 -19.62
N ILE A 38 1.09 3.10 -19.65
CA ILE A 38 2.19 4.02 -19.29
C ILE A 38 3.02 4.28 -20.54
N SER A 39 3.12 5.54 -20.95
CA SER A 39 3.88 5.96 -22.14
C SER A 39 4.75 7.17 -21.78
N GLY A 40 6.07 6.94 -21.69
CA GLY A 40 7.03 7.96 -21.24
C GLY A 40 6.67 8.51 -19.86
N GLU A 41 6.43 9.82 -19.80
CA GLU A 41 6.08 10.57 -18.59
C GLU A 41 4.56 10.76 -18.42
N THR A 42 3.75 9.94 -19.09
CA THR A 42 2.28 9.99 -19.02
C THR A 42 1.70 8.65 -18.61
N VAL A 43 0.78 8.69 -17.64
CA VAL A 43 -0.09 7.56 -17.30
C VAL A 43 -1.46 7.83 -17.89
N ARG A 44 -2.03 6.86 -18.60
CA ARG A 44 -3.41 6.87 -19.08
C ARG A 44 -4.21 5.78 -18.38
N TYR A 45 -5.43 6.13 -17.99
CA TYR A 45 -6.39 5.19 -17.41
C TYR A 45 -7.70 5.28 -18.18
N THR A 46 -8.22 4.13 -18.62
CA THR A 46 -9.48 4.08 -19.38
C THR A 46 -10.53 3.32 -18.59
N SER A 47 -11.66 3.95 -18.26
CA SER A 47 -12.73 3.28 -17.53
C SER A 47 -14.09 3.74 -18.05
N HIS A 48 -14.95 2.78 -18.40
CA HIS A 48 -16.30 3.01 -18.91
C HIS A 48 -16.37 4.06 -20.04
N GLY A 49 -15.44 3.99 -21.00
CA GLY A 49 -15.36 4.93 -22.13
C GLY A 49 -14.84 6.33 -21.78
N LYS A 50 -14.42 6.57 -20.53
CA LYS A 50 -13.72 7.78 -20.12
C LYS A 50 -12.21 7.54 -20.15
N HIS A 51 -11.48 8.53 -20.62
CA HIS A 51 -10.03 8.51 -20.68
C HIS A 51 -9.47 9.58 -19.74
N TYR A 52 -8.60 9.15 -18.83
CA TYR A 52 -7.89 10.01 -17.90
C TYR A 52 -6.41 10.00 -18.27
N SER A 53 -5.74 11.14 -18.14
CA SER A 53 -4.31 11.26 -18.41
C SER A 53 -3.65 12.12 -17.35
N PHE A 54 -2.59 11.60 -16.77
CA PHE A 54 -1.87 12.23 -15.67
C PHE A 54 -0.36 12.27 -15.97
N PRO A 55 0.35 13.33 -15.55
CA PRO A 55 1.80 13.29 -15.48
C PRO A 55 2.25 12.14 -14.58
N LYS A 56 3.21 11.34 -15.02
CA LYS A 56 3.73 10.22 -14.24
C LYS A 56 4.27 10.66 -12.88
N VAL A 57 4.80 11.88 -12.80
CA VAL A 57 5.28 12.48 -11.56
C VAL A 57 4.20 12.67 -10.50
N ASP A 58 2.92 12.71 -10.88
CA ASP A 58 1.78 12.87 -9.97
C ASP A 58 1.12 11.52 -9.61
N CYS A 59 1.69 10.41 -10.09
CA CYS A 59 1.17 9.07 -9.87
C CYS A 59 2.07 8.25 -8.93
N ALA A 60 1.46 7.48 -8.05
CA ALA A 60 2.11 6.38 -7.34
C ALA A 60 1.77 5.08 -8.09
N LEU A 61 2.77 4.47 -8.71
CA LEU A 61 2.61 3.24 -9.47
C LEU A 61 2.78 2.04 -8.54
N LEU A 62 1.70 1.33 -8.23
CA LEU A 62 1.68 0.26 -7.23
C LEU A 62 1.47 -1.09 -7.89
N ASP A 63 2.18 -2.12 -7.41
CA ASP A 63 2.14 -3.48 -7.94
C ASP A 63 0.87 -4.26 -7.51
N MET A 64 -0.29 -3.70 -7.81
CA MET A 64 -1.61 -4.20 -7.43
C MET A 64 -2.58 -4.23 -8.63
N GLU A 65 -3.61 -5.07 -8.55
CA GLU A 65 -4.61 -5.25 -9.60
C GLU A 65 -5.70 -4.17 -9.57
N VAL A 66 -6.06 -3.70 -8.39
CA VAL A 66 -7.11 -2.70 -8.19
C VAL A 66 -6.69 -1.76 -7.06
N ALA A 67 -6.98 -0.46 -7.21
CA ALA A 67 -6.75 0.56 -6.19
C ALA A 67 -7.91 0.65 -5.19
N SER A 68 -8.23 -0.44 -4.49
CA SER A 68 -9.19 -0.44 -3.37
C SER A 68 -8.49 -0.43 -2.02
N ALA A 69 -9.22 -0.14 -0.93
CA ALA A 69 -8.69 -0.27 0.43
C ALA A 69 -8.11 -1.67 0.71
N GLU A 70 -8.78 -2.74 0.28
CA GLU A 70 -8.30 -4.14 0.37
C GLU A 70 -6.97 -4.30 -0.37
N GLY A 71 -6.91 -3.87 -1.63
CA GLY A 71 -5.72 -4.01 -2.47
C GLY A 71 -4.53 -3.25 -1.91
N LEU A 72 -4.77 -2.04 -1.41
CA LEU A 72 -3.74 -1.25 -0.76
C LEU A 72 -3.28 -1.89 0.56
N ALA A 73 -4.21 -2.43 1.36
CA ALA A 73 -3.87 -3.08 2.61
C ALA A 73 -3.00 -4.33 2.37
N GLU A 74 -3.32 -5.13 1.35
CA GLU A 74 -2.52 -6.28 0.94
C GLU A 74 -1.14 -5.87 0.40
N TYR A 75 -1.08 -4.84 -0.44
CA TYR A 75 0.17 -4.32 -0.98
C TYR A 75 1.12 -3.89 0.15
N VAL A 76 0.62 -3.08 1.09
CA VAL A 76 1.43 -2.57 2.20
C VAL A 76 1.79 -3.69 3.19
N LEU A 77 0.90 -4.67 3.43
CA LEU A 77 1.22 -5.81 4.30
C LEU A 77 2.36 -6.65 3.69
N ARG A 78 2.32 -6.92 2.39
CA ARG A 78 3.39 -7.66 1.69
C ARG A 78 4.71 -6.91 1.77
N ASP A 79 4.69 -5.60 1.51
CA ASP A 79 5.89 -4.76 1.59
C ASP A 79 6.46 -4.70 3.01
N LEU A 80 5.60 -4.56 4.03
CA LEU A 80 5.95 -4.61 5.44
C LEU A 80 6.67 -5.91 5.81
N LEU A 81 6.09 -7.05 5.43
CA LEU A 81 6.66 -8.37 5.72
C LEU A 81 7.99 -8.62 4.99
N SER A 82 8.21 -7.97 3.85
CA SER A 82 9.48 -8.05 3.12
C SER A 82 10.60 -7.21 3.74
N LYS A 83 10.26 -6.07 4.36
CA LYS A 83 11.22 -5.09 4.87
C LYS A 83 11.44 -5.18 6.39
N VAL A 84 10.44 -5.63 7.14
CA VAL A 84 10.48 -5.69 8.61
C VAL A 84 10.57 -7.14 9.08
N LYS A 85 11.61 -7.43 9.86
CA LYS A 85 11.77 -8.74 10.51
C LYS A 85 11.01 -8.74 11.83
N PHE A 86 10.02 -9.61 11.93
CA PHE A 86 9.29 -9.83 13.16
C PHE A 86 9.99 -10.89 14.03
N PRO A 87 10.05 -10.70 15.36
CA PRO A 87 10.61 -11.71 16.24
C PRO A 87 9.66 -12.91 16.39
N ALA A 88 10.19 -14.10 16.69
CA ALA A 88 9.45 -15.37 16.71
C ALA A 88 8.24 -15.43 17.68
N ASN A 89 8.14 -14.49 18.61
CA ASN A 89 7.01 -14.34 19.52
C ASN A 89 5.83 -13.56 18.91
N VAL A 90 5.99 -12.96 17.72
CA VAL A 90 4.88 -12.40 16.94
C VAL A 90 4.27 -13.53 16.13
N LYS A 91 2.96 -13.75 16.27
CA LYS A 91 2.23 -14.86 15.61
C LYS A 91 1.39 -14.42 14.44
N ARG A 92 1.06 -13.13 14.38
CA ARG A 92 0.19 -12.58 13.36
C ARG A 92 0.51 -11.11 13.18
N VAL A 93 0.46 -10.66 11.93
CA VAL A 93 0.55 -9.25 11.56
C VAL A 93 -0.70 -8.92 10.78
N GLU A 94 -1.35 -7.83 11.17
CA GLU A 94 -2.51 -7.30 10.47
C GLU A 94 -2.23 -5.86 10.08
N LEU A 95 -2.74 -5.47 8.92
CA LEU A 95 -2.66 -4.12 8.41
C LEU A 95 -4.06 -3.64 8.05
N GLY A 96 -4.43 -2.49 8.60
CA GLY A 96 -5.69 -1.80 8.31
C GLY A 96 -5.48 -0.59 7.42
N VAL A 97 -6.36 -0.38 6.46
CA VAL A 97 -6.48 0.83 5.65
C VAL A 97 -7.89 1.39 5.84
N ASP A 98 -8.02 2.69 6.11
CA ASP A 98 -9.31 3.38 6.27
C ASP A 98 -9.43 4.43 5.16
N GLU A 99 -10.41 4.28 4.27
CA GLU A 99 -10.69 5.27 3.22
C GLU A 99 -11.36 6.54 3.79
N GLY A 100 -12.02 6.40 4.94
CA GLY A 100 -12.68 7.48 5.64
C GLY A 100 -13.47 6.94 6.82
N ARG A 101 -13.44 7.66 7.95
CA ARG A 101 -14.00 7.26 9.26
C ARG A 101 -15.07 6.18 9.21
N GLY A 102 -14.69 4.96 9.61
CA GLY A 102 -15.60 3.82 9.72
C GLY A 102 -15.66 2.94 8.47
N GLN A 103 -14.88 3.24 7.43
CA GLN A 103 -14.74 2.44 6.21
C GLN A 103 -13.32 1.84 6.17
N GLY A 104 -13.02 1.06 7.21
CA GLY A 104 -11.74 0.39 7.37
C GLY A 104 -11.79 -1.06 6.88
N VAL A 105 -10.75 -1.46 6.17
CA VAL A 105 -10.50 -2.84 5.75
C VAL A 105 -9.23 -3.33 6.41
N TRP A 106 -9.20 -4.59 6.82
CA TRP A 106 -8.06 -5.21 7.47
C TRP A 106 -7.68 -6.49 6.72
N THR A 107 -6.39 -6.65 6.45
CA THR A 107 -5.82 -7.92 5.97
C THR A 107 -4.76 -8.39 6.95
N GLY A 108 -4.50 -9.69 7.01
CA GLY A 108 -3.57 -10.26 7.97
C GLY A 108 -2.95 -11.57 7.53
N LEU A 109 -1.77 -11.86 8.08
CA LEU A 109 -1.04 -13.09 7.85
C LEU A 109 -0.47 -13.61 9.17
N ASP A 110 -0.61 -14.92 9.38
CA ASP A 110 0.04 -15.62 10.47
C ASP A 110 1.53 -15.87 10.12
N LEU A 111 2.43 -15.64 11.09
CA LEU A 111 3.89 -15.69 10.92
C LEU A 111 4.53 -16.99 11.43
#